data_AF-A0A9W8ZQL5-F1
#
_entry.id   AF-A0A9W8ZQL5-F1
#
_cell.length_a   1.000
_cell.length_b   1.000
_cell.length_c   1.000
_cell.angle_alpha   90.00
_cell.angle_beta   90.00
_cell.angle_gamma   90.00
#
_symmetry.space_group_name_H-M   'P 1'
#
loop_
_entity.id
_entity.type
_entity.pdbx_description
1 polymer ?
#
loop_
_entity_poly.entity_id
_entity_poly.type
_entity_poly.pdbx_seq_one_letter_code
_entity_poly.pdbx_strand_id
1 'polypeptide(L)'
;RDLRGEGATSDEEETAMGRVREVYERAVAQVPPGGEKRHWRRYIYLWLDYALFEEIETKDFARARQIYQTAISLVPHKIFTFAKLWIMFAKFEIRRLDLPAARKIMGTAIGMCPKEKLFKGYIELETDLREFDRVRKLYEKYLEFDPANSSAWIRYTEIESQLEDFARTRAIFELGISQSPLSMPELLWKAYVDFEIEEGERETARSLYERLISLSGHVKVWISYALFEAEPIALPRAMREDDEDDEDVEQKMVPGDPDRARQVFDRAYKEMKSKGLKDE
;
A
#
# COMPACT_ATOMS: atom_id res chain seq x y z
N ARG A 1 36.98 12.20 -1.18
CA ARG A 1 38.23 11.43 -0.96
C ARG A 1 38.05 10.74 0.37
N ASP A 2 38.02 9.42 0.37
CA ASP A 2 37.53 8.63 1.49
C ASP A 2 38.67 8.36 2.48
N LEU A 3 38.70 9.08 3.61
CA LEU A 3 39.78 9.04 4.60
C LEU A 3 39.94 7.63 5.22
N ARG A 4 38.87 6.83 5.21
CA ARG A 4 38.88 5.44 5.68
C ARG A 4 39.72 4.50 4.82
N GLY A 5 39.94 4.84 3.55
CA GLY A 5 40.79 4.05 2.66
C GLY A 5 42.29 4.23 2.90
N GLU A 6 42.69 5.29 3.62
CA GLU A 6 44.10 5.71 3.75
C GLU A 6 44.70 5.46 5.14
N GLY A 7 43.97 4.81 6.05
CA GLY A 7 44.47 4.53 7.41
C GLY A 7 44.59 5.79 8.26
N ALA A 8 43.61 6.70 8.16
CA ALA A 8 43.53 7.92 8.95
C ALA A 8 43.49 7.62 10.46
N THR A 9 44.10 8.50 11.24
CA THR A 9 44.09 8.40 12.71
C THR A 9 42.72 8.79 13.27
N SER A 10 42.33 8.23 14.43
CA SER A 10 41.03 8.52 15.08
C SER A 10 40.78 10.02 15.27
N ASP A 11 41.84 10.80 15.53
CA ASP A 11 41.78 12.25 15.74
C ASP A 11 41.50 13.03 14.44
N GLU A 12 42.00 12.54 13.30
CA GLU A 12 41.74 13.13 11.99
C GLU A 12 40.30 12.87 11.53
N GLU A 13 39.76 11.69 11.85
CA GLU A 13 38.36 11.35 11.60
C GLU A 13 37.42 12.23 12.46
N GLU A 14 37.71 12.43 13.75
CA GLU A 14 36.93 13.32 14.62
C GLU A 14 36.95 14.77 14.14
N THR A 15 38.11 15.27 13.71
CA THR A 15 38.25 16.64 13.17
C THR A 15 37.53 16.80 11.83
N ALA A 16 37.52 15.76 10.99
CA ALA A 16 36.74 15.76 9.75
C ALA A 16 35.23 15.74 10.04
N MET A 17 34.78 14.91 10.99
CA MET A 17 33.38 14.87 11.42
C MET A 17 32.91 16.22 11.97
N GLY A 18 33.72 16.90 12.79
CA GLY A 18 33.40 18.25 13.29
C GLY A 18 33.20 19.28 12.18
N ARG A 19 34.05 19.28 11.15
CA ARG A 19 33.90 20.15 9.97
C ARG A 19 32.63 19.85 9.18
N VAL A 20 32.30 18.58 9.00
CA VAL A 20 31.07 18.17 8.31
C VAL A 20 29.83 18.63 9.09
N ARG A 21 29.83 18.51 10.43
CA ARG A 21 28.76 19.04 11.29
C ARG A 21 28.56 20.53 11.11
N GLU A 22 29.64 21.31 11.17
CA GLU A 22 29.57 22.77 11.01
C GLU A 22 28.95 23.15 9.65
N VAL A 23 29.31 22.42 8.58
CA VAL A 23 28.72 22.63 7.26
C VAL A 23 27.21 22.33 7.26
N TYR A 24 26.78 21.23 7.88
CA TYR A 24 25.37 20.91 8.00
C TYR A 24 24.62 21.94 8.85
N GLU A 25 25.13 22.32 10.02
CA GLU A 25 24.54 23.33 10.91
C GLU A 25 24.37 24.67 10.20
N ARG A 26 25.39 25.12 9.47
CA ARG A 26 25.34 26.35 8.70
C ARG A 26 24.34 26.26 7.54
N ALA A 27 24.19 25.09 6.93
CA ALA A 27 23.25 24.87 5.85
C ALA A 27 21.79 24.80 6.36
N VAL A 28 21.54 24.16 7.50
CA VAL A 28 20.19 24.11 8.10
C VAL A 28 19.78 25.43 8.75
N ALA A 29 20.73 26.29 9.14
CA ALA A 29 20.43 27.65 9.59
C ALA A 29 19.79 28.52 8.48
N GLN A 30 20.02 28.18 7.21
CA GLN A 30 19.45 28.89 6.07
C GLN A 30 18.05 28.36 5.75
N VAL A 31 17.06 28.80 6.54
CA VAL A 31 15.66 28.47 6.28
C VAL A 31 15.22 29.06 4.93
N PRO A 32 14.57 28.28 4.05
CA PRO A 32 14.10 28.76 2.76
C PRO A 32 13.23 30.04 2.91
N PRO A 33 13.61 31.16 2.27
CA PRO A 33 12.91 32.44 2.43
C PRO A 33 11.56 32.51 1.71
N GLY A 34 11.20 31.48 0.91
CA GLY A 34 9.99 31.44 0.10
C GLY A 34 9.14 30.19 0.33
N GLY A 35 7.86 30.27 -0.05
CA GLY A 35 6.90 29.15 0.00
C GLY A 35 7.01 28.17 -1.17
N GLU A 36 8.12 28.14 -1.91
CA GLU A 36 8.25 27.22 -3.04
C GLU A 36 8.55 25.79 -2.58
N LYS A 37 7.71 24.85 -3.04
CA LYS A 37 7.83 23.41 -2.73
C LYS A 37 9.23 22.84 -3.01
N ARG A 38 9.94 23.36 -4.02
CA ARG A 38 11.26 22.87 -4.42
C ARG A 38 12.33 23.18 -3.38
N HIS A 39 12.33 24.38 -2.82
CA HIS A 39 13.29 24.79 -1.81
C HIS A 39 13.06 24.05 -0.50
N TRP A 40 11.80 23.93 -0.06
CA TRP A 40 11.44 23.11 1.10
C TRP A 40 11.80 21.64 0.94
N ARG A 41 11.60 21.07 -0.26
CA ARG A 41 12.03 19.70 -0.54
C ARG A 41 13.53 19.54 -0.35
N ARG A 42 14.36 20.41 -0.95
CA ARG A 42 15.82 20.37 -0.79
C ARG A 42 16.25 20.54 0.66
N TYR A 43 15.64 21.49 1.37
CA TYR A 43 15.90 21.73 2.78
C TYR A 43 15.61 20.50 3.65
N ILE A 44 14.52 19.77 3.38
CA ILE A 44 14.21 18.55 4.12
C ILE A 44 15.17 17.41 3.78
N TYR A 45 15.60 17.29 2.52
CA TYR A 45 16.64 16.34 2.17
C TYR A 45 17.95 16.64 2.91
N LEU A 46 18.32 17.91 3.05
CA LEU A 46 19.48 18.30 3.85
C LEU A 46 19.34 17.85 5.32
N TRP A 47 18.17 18.01 5.94
CA TRP A 47 17.91 17.49 7.29
C TRP A 47 17.97 15.97 7.37
N LEU A 48 17.48 15.25 6.35
CA LEU A 48 17.56 13.80 6.28
C LEU A 48 19.01 13.32 6.13
N ASP A 49 19.78 13.97 5.27
CA ASP A 49 21.19 13.64 5.05
C ASP A 49 22.01 13.95 6.30
N TYR A 50 21.70 15.04 7.02
CA TYR A 50 22.33 15.36 8.29
C TYR A 50 22.01 14.32 9.38
N ALA A 51 20.74 13.91 9.50
CA ALA A 51 20.35 12.87 10.45
C ALA A 51 20.98 11.51 10.12
N LEU A 52 21.09 11.18 8.82
CA LEU A 52 21.75 9.96 8.34
C LEU A 52 23.25 9.99 8.62
N PHE A 53 23.90 11.13 8.45
CA PHE A 53 25.31 11.33 8.78
C PHE A 53 25.56 11.10 10.28
N GLU A 54 24.73 11.67 11.16
CA GLU A 54 24.88 11.42 12.61
C GLU A 54 24.53 9.97 13.00
N GLU A 55 23.64 9.31 12.27
CA GLU A 55 23.31 7.91 12.53
C GLU A 55 24.42 6.94 12.11
N ILE A 56 24.96 7.10 10.89
CA ILE A 56 25.92 6.16 10.29
C ILE A 56 27.36 6.46 10.73
N GLU A 57 27.78 7.71 10.61
CA GLU A 57 29.19 8.08 10.77
C GLU A 57 29.54 8.30 12.24
N THR A 58 28.74 9.11 12.93
CA THR A 58 29.05 9.53 14.31
C THR A 58 28.44 8.58 15.35
N LYS A 59 27.44 7.79 14.95
CA LYS A 59 26.65 6.89 15.82
C LYS A 59 26.07 7.61 17.05
N ASP A 60 25.84 8.93 16.94
CA ASP A 60 25.21 9.74 17.99
C ASP A 60 23.69 9.73 17.80
N PHE A 61 23.06 8.69 18.34
CA PHE A 61 21.63 8.48 18.22
C PHE A 61 20.80 9.52 18.96
N ALA A 62 21.32 10.10 20.05
CA ALA A 62 20.62 11.13 20.80
C ALA A 62 20.52 12.42 19.98
N ARG A 63 21.62 12.80 19.32
CA ARG A 63 21.64 13.94 18.42
C ARG A 63 20.82 13.69 17.16
N ALA A 64 20.91 12.52 16.54
CA ALA A 64 20.08 12.16 15.39
C ALA A 64 18.58 12.33 15.70
N ARG A 65 18.12 11.89 16.88
CA ARG A 65 16.74 12.09 17.33
C ARG A 65 16.37 13.57 17.47
N GLN A 66 17.27 14.38 18.05
CA GLN A 66 17.05 15.83 18.17
C GLN A 66 16.94 16.49 16.79
N ILE A 67 17.80 16.10 15.85
CA ILE A 67 17.79 16.60 14.46
C ILE A 67 16.46 16.26 13.77
N TYR A 68 15.93 15.05 13.93
CA TYR A 68 14.61 14.71 13.40
C TYR A 68 13.49 15.54 14.05
N GLN A 69 13.54 15.75 15.36
CA GLN A 69 12.54 16.54 16.09
C GLN A 69 12.55 18.01 15.66
N THR A 70 13.73 18.61 15.49
CA THR A 70 13.87 20.00 15.00
C THR A 70 13.45 20.11 13.54
N ALA A 71 13.79 19.14 12.70
CA ALA A 71 13.32 19.11 11.32
C ALA A 71 11.78 19.10 11.25
N ILE A 72 11.12 18.32 12.10
CA ILE A 72 9.65 18.27 12.16
C ILE A 72 9.07 19.60 12.67
N SER A 73 9.66 20.23 13.69
CA SER A 73 9.12 21.50 14.20
C SER A 73 9.27 22.67 13.22
N LEU A 74 10.34 22.66 12.42
CA LEU A 74 10.63 23.70 11.43
C LEU A 74 9.78 23.60 10.17
N VAL A 75 9.37 22.40 9.77
CA VAL A 75 8.59 22.19 8.54
C VAL A 75 7.13 22.61 8.75
N PRO A 76 6.60 23.55 7.93
CA PRO A 76 5.19 23.92 8.00
C PRO A 76 4.30 22.79 7.43
N HIS A 77 3.88 21.87 8.29
CA HIS A 77 3.07 20.70 7.90
C HIS A 77 1.72 21.06 7.28
N LYS A 78 1.15 22.23 7.65
CA LYS A 78 -0.12 22.74 7.10
C LYS A 78 -0.05 23.09 5.61
N ILE A 79 1.14 23.44 5.11
CA ILE A 79 1.36 23.87 3.72
C ILE A 79 2.06 22.76 2.94
N PHE A 80 3.03 22.10 3.56
CA PHE A 80 3.80 21.02 2.95
C PHE A 80 3.78 19.77 3.79
N THR A 81 3.25 18.71 3.22
CA THR A 81 3.29 17.38 3.83
C THR A 81 4.49 16.62 3.29
N PHE A 82 5.46 16.32 4.14
CA PHE A 82 6.62 15.52 3.74
C PHE A 82 6.58 14.16 4.42
N ALA A 83 5.80 13.24 3.84
CA ALA A 83 5.63 11.87 4.34
C ALA A 83 6.98 11.16 4.56
N LYS A 84 7.97 11.41 3.69
CA LYS A 84 9.30 10.82 3.78
C LYS A 84 10.03 11.17 5.08
N LEU A 85 9.88 12.38 5.62
CA LEU A 85 10.52 12.79 6.86
C LEU A 85 10.00 11.95 8.05
N TRP A 86 8.68 11.84 8.15
CA TRP A 86 8.01 11.05 9.18
C TRP A 86 8.36 9.56 9.09
N ILE A 87 8.32 8.98 7.89
CA ILE A 87 8.68 7.57 7.67
C ILE A 87 10.15 7.30 8.02
N MET A 88 11.07 8.20 7.64
CA MET A 88 12.49 8.05 7.98
C MET A 88 12.71 8.12 9.49
N PHE A 89 12.01 9.03 10.18
CA PHE A 89 12.12 9.13 11.64
C PHE A 89 11.55 7.90 12.36
N ALA A 90 10.41 7.38 11.91
CA ALA A 90 9.86 6.12 12.45
C ALA A 90 10.78 4.93 12.20
N LYS A 91 11.38 4.82 10.99
CA LYS A 91 12.37 3.79 10.68
C LYS A 91 13.64 3.92 11.52
N PHE A 92 14.07 5.15 11.84
CA PHE A 92 15.16 5.40 12.77
C PHE A 92 14.84 4.85 14.17
N GLU A 93 13.66 5.16 14.72
CA GLU A 93 13.27 4.64 16.03
C GLU A 93 13.14 3.11 16.07
N ILE A 94 12.70 2.48 14.97
CA ILE A 94 12.68 1.01 14.84
C ILE A 94 14.08 0.42 14.83
N ARG A 95 15.03 1.04 14.13
CA ARG A 95 16.45 0.62 14.20
C ARG A 95 17.03 0.78 15.60
N ARG A 96 16.48 1.69 16.41
CA ARG A 96 16.81 1.86 17.84
C ARG A 96 16.00 0.96 18.77
N LEU A 97 15.14 0.10 18.23
CA LEU A 97 14.24 -0.80 18.96
C LEU A 97 13.21 -0.07 19.86
N ASP A 98 12.94 1.21 19.58
CA ASP A 98 11.91 1.98 20.28
C ASP A 98 10.60 2.01 19.46
N LEU A 99 9.89 0.89 19.49
CA LEU A 99 8.60 0.74 18.81
C LEU A 99 7.53 1.72 19.33
N PRO A 100 7.40 1.98 20.65
CA PRO A 100 6.44 2.96 21.15
C PRO A 100 6.69 4.37 20.61
N ALA A 101 7.94 4.81 20.54
CA ALA A 101 8.27 6.11 19.96
C ALA A 101 7.95 6.16 18.47
N ALA A 102 8.34 5.14 17.70
CA ALA A 102 8.04 5.04 16.27
C ALA A 102 6.53 5.16 15.99
N ARG A 103 5.71 4.42 16.76
CA ARG A 103 4.24 4.44 16.66
C ARG A 103 3.66 5.79 17.04
N LYS A 104 4.19 6.44 18.07
CA LYS A 104 3.77 7.80 18.46
C LYS A 104 4.06 8.80 17.34
N ILE A 105 5.23 8.71 16.72
CA ILE A 105 5.63 9.58 15.60
C ILE A 105 4.73 9.38 14.37
N MET A 106 4.40 8.13 14.01
CA MET A 106 3.50 7.86 12.89
C MET A 106 2.06 8.28 13.20
N GLY A 107 1.61 8.09 14.44
CA GLY A 107 0.29 8.57 14.90
C GLY A 107 0.17 10.09 14.87
N THR A 108 1.20 10.83 15.32
CA THR A 108 1.21 12.30 15.21
C THR A 108 1.29 12.76 13.75
N ALA A 109 2.03 12.06 12.89
CA ALA A 109 2.07 12.35 11.46
C ALA A 109 0.68 12.31 10.81
N ILE A 110 -0.09 11.25 11.09
CA ILE A 110 -1.47 11.10 10.57
C ILE A 110 -2.39 12.18 11.14
N GLY A 111 -2.31 12.46 12.43
CA GLY A 111 -3.14 13.49 13.07
C GLY A 111 -2.86 14.91 12.56
N MET A 112 -1.60 15.22 12.23
CA MET A 112 -1.24 16.52 11.67
C MET A 112 -1.55 16.62 10.17
N CYS A 113 -1.37 15.53 9.43
CA CYS A 113 -1.45 15.49 7.97
C CYS A 113 -1.94 14.11 7.49
N PRO A 114 -3.25 13.87 7.43
CA PRO A 114 -3.76 12.63 6.88
C PRO A 114 -3.53 12.61 5.37
N LYS A 115 -2.53 11.84 4.93
CA LYS A 115 -2.25 11.60 3.52
C LYS A 115 -2.05 10.13 3.26
N GLU A 116 -2.52 9.67 2.12
CA GLU A 116 -2.38 8.29 1.64
C GLU A 116 -0.95 7.74 1.78
N LYS A 117 0.07 8.55 1.45
CA LYS A 117 1.48 8.10 1.57
C LYS A 117 1.91 7.81 3.01
N LEU A 118 1.35 8.54 3.99
CA LEU A 118 1.64 8.30 5.40
C LEU A 118 0.92 7.06 5.91
N PHE A 119 -0.34 6.86 5.52
CA PHE A 119 -1.07 5.63 5.82
C PHE A 119 -0.36 4.41 5.24
N LYS A 120 -0.01 4.42 3.95
CA LYS A 120 0.75 3.35 3.29
C LYS A 120 2.07 3.05 4.02
N GLY A 121 2.84 4.09 4.32
CA GLY A 121 4.10 3.93 5.05
C GLY A 121 3.94 3.43 6.50
N TYR A 122 2.82 3.72 7.16
CA TYR A 122 2.56 3.18 8.51
C TYR A 122 2.05 1.75 8.49
N ILE A 123 1.20 1.42 7.52
CA ILE A 123 0.73 0.06 7.29
C ILE A 123 1.91 -0.86 6.98
N GLU A 124 2.77 -0.49 6.01
CA GLU A 124 4.00 -1.23 5.69
C GLU A 124 4.84 -1.48 6.95
N LEU A 125 4.97 -0.47 7.81
CA LEU A 125 5.71 -0.56 9.06
C LEU A 125 5.14 -1.59 10.05
N GLU A 126 3.82 -1.57 10.27
CA GLU A 126 3.17 -2.50 11.20
C GLU A 126 3.04 -3.91 10.61
N THR A 127 2.94 -4.03 9.28
CA THR A 127 3.03 -5.30 8.56
C THR A 127 4.42 -5.93 8.73
N ASP A 128 5.50 -5.15 8.60
CA ASP A 128 6.87 -5.63 8.86
C ASP A 128 7.04 -6.10 10.31
N LEU A 129 6.34 -5.47 11.26
CA LEU A 129 6.30 -5.85 12.67
C LEU A 129 5.32 -7.00 12.98
N ARG A 130 4.59 -7.50 11.98
CA ARG A 130 3.56 -8.56 12.08
C ARG A 130 2.41 -8.23 13.04
N GLU A 131 2.08 -6.95 13.19
CA GLU A 131 1.05 -6.47 14.11
C GLU A 131 -0.27 -6.20 13.37
N PHE A 132 -0.88 -7.29 12.90
CA PHE A 132 -2.04 -7.25 11.99
C PHE A 132 -3.28 -6.59 12.61
N ASP A 133 -3.49 -6.70 13.92
CA ASP A 133 -4.61 -6.01 14.60
C ASP A 133 -4.48 -4.49 14.55
N ARG A 134 -3.25 -3.97 14.51
CA ARG A 134 -3.01 -2.53 14.32
C ARG A 134 -3.18 -2.16 12.86
N VAL A 135 -2.70 -2.99 11.94
CA VAL A 135 -2.90 -2.80 10.50
C VAL A 135 -4.40 -2.66 10.17
N ARG A 136 -5.26 -3.51 10.75
CA ARG A 136 -6.72 -3.42 10.64
C ARG A 136 -7.26 -2.06 11.06
N LYS A 137 -6.94 -1.62 12.28
CA LYS A 137 -7.34 -0.30 12.80
C LYS A 137 -6.81 0.86 11.96
N LEU A 138 -5.65 0.69 11.32
CA LEU A 138 -5.09 1.69 10.42
C LEU A 138 -5.84 1.75 9.10
N TYR A 139 -6.23 0.62 8.53
CA TYR A 139 -7.09 0.58 7.34
C TYR A 139 -8.49 1.14 7.63
N GLU A 140 -9.10 0.80 8.75
CA GLU A 140 -10.39 1.38 9.18
C GLU A 140 -10.32 2.91 9.20
N LYS A 141 -9.31 3.48 9.88
CA LYS A 141 -9.09 4.93 9.90
C LYS A 141 -8.74 5.53 8.53
N TYR A 142 -8.03 4.78 7.70
CA TYR A 142 -7.68 5.23 6.36
C TYR A 142 -8.93 5.32 5.47
N LEU A 143 -9.81 4.33 5.57
CA LEU A 143 -11.08 4.28 4.86
C LEU A 143 -12.12 5.27 5.42
N GLU A 144 -12.09 5.59 6.72
CA GLU A 144 -12.87 6.70 7.29
C GLU A 144 -12.45 8.05 6.69
N PHE A 145 -11.15 8.23 6.40
CA PHE A 145 -10.63 9.47 5.83
C PHE A 145 -10.86 9.58 4.32
N ASP A 146 -10.66 8.48 3.58
CA ASP A 146 -10.80 8.44 2.12
C ASP A 146 -11.57 7.18 1.67
N PRO A 147 -12.91 7.15 1.84
CA PRO A 147 -13.74 6.00 1.46
C PRO A 147 -13.75 5.74 -0.05
N ALA A 148 -13.46 6.77 -0.85
CA ALA A 148 -13.49 6.70 -2.32
C ALA A 148 -12.29 5.96 -2.91
N ASN A 149 -11.26 5.68 -2.12
CA ASN A 149 -10.01 5.11 -2.61
C ASN A 149 -10.10 3.60 -2.81
N SER A 150 -10.41 3.19 -4.03
CA SER A 150 -10.48 1.77 -4.43
C SER A 150 -9.17 1.01 -4.17
N SER A 151 -8.01 1.66 -4.23
CA SER A 151 -6.72 1.00 -3.97
C SER A 151 -6.51 0.68 -2.48
N ALA A 152 -7.10 1.48 -1.58
CA ALA A 152 -7.07 1.23 -0.15
C ALA A 152 -7.88 -0.03 0.20
N TRP A 153 -9.07 -0.16 -0.38
CA TRP A 153 -9.93 -1.34 -0.22
C TRP A 153 -9.23 -2.63 -0.70
N ILE A 154 -8.66 -2.61 -1.91
CA ILE A 154 -7.97 -3.77 -2.49
C ILE A 154 -6.80 -4.23 -1.62
N ARG A 155 -5.97 -3.29 -1.13
CA ARG A 155 -4.84 -3.65 -0.25
C ARG A 155 -5.29 -4.15 1.10
N TYR A 156 -6.42 -3.66 1.60
CA TYR A 156 -6.97 -4.16 2.85
C TYR A 156 -7.42 -5.62 2.70
N THR A 157 -8.09 -5.94 1.59
CA THR A 157 -8.49 -7.32 1.27
C THR A 157 -7.30 -8.24 1.00
N GLU A 158 -6.25 -7.77 0.33
CA GLU A 158 -5.01 -8.55 0.10
C GLU A 158 -4.38 -9.00 1.42
N ILE A 159 -4.34 -8.12 2.43
CA ILE A 159 -3.76 -8.44 3.74
C ILE A 159 -4.63 -9.44 4.51
N GLU A 160 -5.95 -9.27 4.53
CA GLU A 160 -6.83 -10.23 5.20
C GLU A 160 -6.85 -11.59 4.49
N SER A 161 -6.72 -11.60 3.17
CA SER A 161 -6.55 -12.83 2.39
C SER A 161 -5.24 -13.56 2.72
N GLN A 162 -4.14 -12.82 2.97
CA GLN A 162 -2.88 -13.42 3.45
C GLN A 162 -2.98 -13.97 4.88
N LEU A 163 -3.93 -13.47 5.68
CA LEU A 163 -4.23 -13.97 7.02
C LEU A 163 -5.29 -15.08 7.02
N GLU A 164 -5.73 -15.51 5.84
CA GLU A 164 -6.73 -16.57 5.63
C GLU A 164 -8.11 -16.26 6.28
N ASP A 165 -8.41 -14.97 6.54
CA ASP A 165 -9.74 -14.52 6.97
C ASP A 165 -10.60 -14.17 5.75
N PHE A 166 -11.04 -15.21 5.03
CA PHE A 166 -11.82 -15.07 3.80
C PHE A 166 -13.21 -14.48 4.04
N ALA A 167 -13.83 -14.80 5.18
CA ALA A 167 -15.14 -14.27 5.55
C ALA A 167 -15.09 -12.74 5.70
N ARG A 168 -14.05 -12.23 6.36
CA ARG A 168 -13.83 -10.79 6.48
C ARG A 168 -13.45 -10.16 5.14
N THR A 169 -12.62 -10.84 4.35
CA THR A 169 -12.23 -10.35 3.01
C THR A 169 -13.46 -10.08 2.14
N ARG A 170 -14.41 -11.01 2.08
CA ARG A 170 -15.71 -10.82 1.39
C ARG A 170 -16.53 -9.67 1.98
N ALA A 171 -16.59 -9.56 3.31
CA ALA A 171 -17.30 -8.48 3.96
C ALA A 171 -16.70 -7.10 3.60
N ILE A 172 -15.36 -6.99 3.53
CA ILE A 172 -14.67 -5.76 3.13
C ILE A 172 -14.96 -5.42 1.66
N PHE A 173 -14.96 -6.41 0.75
CA PHE A 173 -15.32 -6.17 -0.65
C PHE A 173 -16.76 -5.66 -0.81
N GLU A 174 -17.73 -6.29 -0.13
CA GLU A 174 -19.13 -5.85 -0.16
C GLU A 174 -19.30 -4.45 0.46
N LEU A 175 -18.59 -4.16 1.57
CA LEU A 175 -18.54 -2.82 2.15
C LEU A 175 -17.99 -1.81 1.14
N GLY A 176 -16.87 -2.11 0.49
CA GLY A 176 -16.27 -1.25 -0.52
C GLY A 176 -17.23 -0.95 -1.67
N ILE A 177 -17.89 -1.98 -2.22
CA ILE A 177 -18.88 -1.84 -3.31
C ILE A 177 -20.10 -1.01 -2.88
N SER A 178 -20.52 -1.12 -1.61
CA SER A 178 -21.64 -0.33 -1.08
C SER A 178 -21.33 1.16 -0.94
N GLN A 179 -20.04 1.54 -0.86
CA GLN A 179 -19.64 2.94 -0.80
C GLN A 179 -19.76 3.58 -2.18
N SER A 180 -20.46 4.71 -2.28
CA SER A 180 -20.55 5.53 -3.50
C SER A 180 -20.35 7.00 -3.13
N PRO A 181 -19.43 7.75 -3.77
CA PRO A 181 -18.69 7.42 -5.00
C PRO A 181 -17.30 6.80 -4.76
N LEU A 182 -17.00 5.69 -5.45
CA LEU A 182 -15.65 5.14 -5.57
C LEU A 182 -14.90 5.80 -6.75
N SER A 183 -13.59 6.00 -6.62
CA SER A 183 -12.77 6.60 -7.68
C SER A 183 -12.66 5.70 -8.91
N MET A 184 -12.46 4.39 -8.72
CA MET A 184 -12.34 3.40 -9.80
C MET A 184 -13.06 2.11 -9.38
N PRO A 185 -14.40 2.09 -9.45
CA PRO A 185 -15.19 0.92 -9.04
C PRO A 185 -14.77 -0.35 -9.79
N GLU A 186 -14.43 -0.24 -11.07
CA GLU A 186 -14.02 -1.37 -11.92
C GLU A 186 -12.85 -2.16 -11.36
N LEU A 187 -11.87 -1.49 -10.74
CA LEU A 187 -10.71 -2.15 -10.14
C LEU A 187 -11.10 -2.99 -8.92
N LEU A 188 -12.03 -2.47 -8.10
CA LEU A 188 -12.51 -3.18 -6.92
C LEU A 188 -13.34 -4.40 -7.31
N TRP A 189 -14.22 -4.26 -8.31
CA TRP A 189 -15.01 -5.38 -8.84
C TRP A 189 -14.14 -6.47 -9.45
N LYS A 190 -13.13 -6.07 -10.23
CA LYS A 190 -12.16 -7.03 -10.79
C LYS A 190 -11.43 -7.77 -9.68
N ALA A 191 -10.88 -7.05 -8.70
CA ALA A 191 -10.17 -7.67 -7.58
C ALA A 191 -11.06 -8.63 -6.79
N TYR A 192 -12.34 -8.31 -6.61
CA TYR A 192 -13.27 -9.20 -5.93
C TYR A 192 -13.56 -10.48 -6.71
N VAL A 193 -13.75 -10.36 -8.03
CA VAL A 193 -13.93 -11.52 -8.90
C VAL A 193 -12.68 -12.39 -8.95
N ASP A 194 -11.49 -11.79 -9.10
CA ASP A 194 -10.21 -12.50 -9.10
C ASP A 194 -10.04 -13.28 -7.77
N PHE A 195 -10.40 -12.68 -6.64
CA PHE A 195 -10.40 -13.35 -5.33
C PHE A 195 -11.34 -14.57 -5.25
N GLU A 196 -12.59 -14.46 -5.70
CA GLU A 196 -13.52 -15.61 -5.68
C GLU A 196 -13.10 -16.72 -6.65
N ILE A 197 -12.41 -16.36 -7.76
CA ILE A 197 -11.81 -17.34 -8.68
C ILE A 197 -10.67 -18.11 -7.99
N GLU A 198 -9.78 -17.41 -7.27
CA GLU A 198 -8.67 -18.03 -6.53
C GLU A 198 -9.17 -18.98 -5.43
N GLU A 199 -10.25 -18.59 -4.76
CA GLU A 199 -10.92 -19.41 -3.73
C GLU A 199 -11.68 -20.62 -4.32
N GLY A 200 -11.99 -20.59 -5.61
CA GLY A 200 -12.69 -21.66 -6.35
C GLY A 200 -14.22 -21.59 -6.28
N GLU A 201 -14.77 -20.49 -5.78
CA GLU A 201 -16.22 -20.31 -5.61
C GLU A 201 -16.89 -19.81 -6.89
N ARG A 202 -17.16 -20.73 -7.83
CA ARG A 202 -17.73 -20.38 -9.13
C ARG A 202 -19.13 -19.77 -9.06
N GLU A 203 -19.91 -20.07 -8.02
CA GLU A 203 -21.28 -19.57 -7.87
C GLU A 203 -21.30 -18.11 -7.43
N THR A 204 -20.47 -17.73 -6.47
CA THR A 204 -20.33 -16.35 -6.02
C THR A 204 -19.76 -15.49 -7.15
N ALA A 205 -18.70 -15.94 -7.83
CA ALA A 205 -18.12 -15.25 -8.98
C ALA A 205 -19.15 -15.00 -10.09
N ARG A 206 -20.01 -15.98 -10.41
CA ARG A 206 -21.14 -15.79 -11.34
C ARG A 206 -22.10 -14.69 -10.89
N SER A 207 -22.51 -14.72 -9.62
CA SER A 207 -23.41 -13.69 -9.07
C SER A 207 -22.79 -12.29 -9.14
N LEU A 208 -21.47 -12.17 -8.96
CA LEU A 208 -20.73 -10.92 -9.09
C LEU A 208 -20.69 -10.43 -10.54
N TYR A 209 -20.44 -11.32 -11.51
CA TYR A 209 -20.51 -10.97 -12.92
C TYR A 209 -21.92 -10.50 -13.33
N GLU A 210 -22.98 -11.16 -12.87
CA GLU A 210 -24.35 -10.72 -13.14
C GLU A 210 -24.65 -9.33 -12.56
N ARG A 211 -24.19 -9.06 -11.32
CA ARG A 211 -24.26 -7.72 -10.71
C ARG A 211 -23.48 -6.70 -11.54
N LEU A 212 -22.26 -7.01 -11.95
CA LEU A 212 -21.40 -6.13 -12.74
C LEU A 212 -22.00 -5.80 -14.11
N ILE A 213 -22.65 -6.78 -14.75
CA ILE A 213 -23.39 -6.62 -16.01
C ILE A 213 -24.56 -5.66 -15.82
N SER A 214 -25.35 -5.83 -14.75
CA SER A 214 -26.49 -4.95 -14.47
C SER A 214 -26.09 -3.49 -14.19
N LEU A 215 -24.90 -3.27 -13.62
CA LEU A 215 -24.37 -1.95 -13.30
C LEU A 215 -23.73 -1.24 -14.48
N SER A 216 -22.81 -1.92 -15.19
CA SER A 216 -21.94 -1.28 -16.19
C SER A 216 -22.31 -1.63 -17.63
N GLY A 217 -22.86 -2.82 -17.87
CA GLY A 217 -23.23 -3.31 -19.20
C GLY A 217 -22.10 -3.29 -20.25
N HIS A 218 -20.83 -3.13 -19.86
CA HIS A 218 -19.71 -2.98 -20.79
C HIS A 218 -19.34 -4.31 -21.45
N VAL A 219 -18.94 -4.27 -22.72
CA VAL A 219 -18.53 -5.45 -23.51
C VAL A 219 -17.39 -6.22 -22.85
N LYS A 220 -16.44 -5.52 -22.22
CA LYS A 220 -15.32 -6.15 -21.52
C LYS A 220 -15.78 -7.09 -20.41
N VAL A 221 -16.87 -6.75 -19.71
CA VAL A 221 -17.43 -7.57 -18.62
C VAL A 221 -18.03 -8.86 -19.16
N TRP A 222 -18.72 -8.78 -20.31
CA TRP A 222 -19.27 -9.96 -20.98
C TRP A 222 -18.17 -10.90 -21.48
N ILE A 223 -17.09 -10.35 -22.05
CA ILE A 223 -15.94 -11.12 -22.50
C ILE A 223 -15.27 -11.79 -21.30
N SER A 224 -15.00 -11.07 -20.21
CA SER A 224 -14.40 -11.66 -19.01
C SER A 224 -15.29 -12.73 -18.39
N TYR A 225 -16.60 -12.54 -18.38
CA TYR A 225 -17.54 -13.54 -17.84
C TYR A 225 -17.54 -14.82 -18.68
N ALA A 226 -17.55 -14.70 -20.00
CA ALA A 226 -17.54 -15.87 -20.88
C ALA A 226 -16.19 -16.60 -20.89
N LEU A 227 -15.07 -15.86 -20.78
CA LEU A 227 -13.74 -16.46 -20.59
C LEU A 227 -13.66 -17.21 -19.26
N PHE A 228 -14.16 -16.62 -18.18
CA PHE A 228 -14.24 -17.25 -16.86
C PHE A 228 -15.03 -18.58 -16.88
N GLU A 229 -16.16 -18.65 -17.59
CA GLU A 229 -16.92 -19.90 -17.71
C GLU A 229 -16.20 -20.97 -18.54
N ALA A 230 -15.34 -20.55 -19.47
CA ALA A 230 -14.56 -21.45 -20.34
C ALA A 230 -13.26 -21.93 -19.68
N GLU A 231 -12.67 -21.12 -18.80
CA GLU A 231 -11.42 -21.44 -18.13
C GLU A 231 -11.63 -22.46 -16.99
N PRO A 232 -10.71 -23.43 -16.84
CA PRO A 232 -10.72 -24.30 -15.69
C PRO A 232 -10.33 -23.50 -14.44
N ILE A 233 -11.08 -23.68 -13.37
CA ILE A 233 -10.86 -22.97 -12.09
C ILE A 233 -10.32 -23.99 -11.09
N ALA A 234 -9.41 -23.55 -10.23
CA ALA A 234 -8.89 -24.40 -9.17
C ALA A 234 -10.05 -24.89 -8.27
N LEU A 235 -9.97 -26.12 -7.78
CA LEU A 235 -10.97 -26.63 -6.82
C LEU A 235 -11.15 -25.63 -5.65
N PRO A 236 -12.37 -25.52 -5.09
CA PRO A 236 -12.60 -24.78 -3.86
C PRO A 236 -11.52 -25.08 -2.85
N ARG A 237 -10.91 -24.05 -2.26
CA ARG A 237 -9.76 -24.22 -1.37
C ARG A 237 -10.06 -25.16 -0.19
N ALA A 238 -11.29 -25.16 0.30
CA ALA A 238 -11.80 -26.08 1.33
C ALA A 238 -11.82 -27.57 0.93
N MET A 239 -11.68 -27.89 -0.36
CA MET A 239 -11.63 -29.25 -0.91
C MET A 239 -10.25 -29.59 -1.50
N ARG A 240 -9.27 -28.68 -1.40
CA ARG A 240 -7.88 -29.01 -1.72
C ARG A 240 -7.36 -29.86 -0.56
N GLU A 241 -6.94 -31.08 -0.85
CA GLU A 241 -6.25 -31.92 0.14
C GLU A 241 -4.90 -31.25 0.42
N ASP A 242 -4.68 -30.85 1.68
CA ASP A 242 -3.38 -30.37 2.17
C ASP A 242 -2.42 -31.56 2.29
N ASP A 243 -2.03 -32.15 1.16
CA ASP A 243 -0.95 -33.14 1.15
C ASP A 243 0.38 -32.37 1.24
N GLU A 244 0.85 -32.15 2.48
CA GLU A 244 2.06 -31.40 2.84
C GLU A 244 3.39 -31.99 2.28
N ASP A 245 3.35 -33.14 1.58
CA ASP A 245 4.55 -33.95 1.27
C ASP A 245 4.91 -34.10 -0.22
N ASP A 246 4.17 -33.53 -1.17
CA ASP A 246 4.53 -33.63 -2.61
C ASP A 246 4.89 -32.26 -3.21
N GLU A 247 6.14 -32.08 -3.63
CA GLU A 247 6.62 -30.88 -4.33
C GLU A 247 5.98 -30.69 -5.73
N ASP A 248 5.16 -31.64 -6.18
CA ASP A 248 4.47 -31.69 -7.47
C ASP A 248 2.93 -31.89 -7.34
N VAL A 249 2.26 -31.25 -6.37
CA VAL A 249 0.78 -31.26 -6.35
C VAL A 249 0.24 -30.42 -7.52
N GLU A 250 -0.07 -31.06 -8.65
CA GLU A 250 -0.91 -30.45 -9.68
C GLU A 250 -2.21 -29.99 -9.02
N GLN A 251 -2.43 -28.67 -8.96
CA GLN A 251 -3.68 -28.09 -8.44
C GLN A 251 -4.83 -28.71 -9.23
N LYS A 252 -5.58 -29.62 -8.60
CA LYS A 252 -6.75 -30.26 -9.19
C LYS A 252 -7.71 -29.16 -9.68
N MET A 253 -7.82 -29.01 -11.00
CA MET A 253 -8.66 -27.99 -11.64
C MET A 253 -10.01 -28.59 -11.99
N VAL A 254 -11.09 -27.84 -11.72
CA VAL A 254 -12.40 -28.16 -12.25
C VAL A 254 -12.44 -27.69 -13.71
N PRO A 255 -12.71 -28.58 -14.69
CA PRO A 255 -12.85 -28.17 -16.07
C PRO A 255 -13.91 -27.07 -16.21
N GLY A 256 -13.61 -26.05 -17.00
CA GLY A 256 -14.60 -25.04 -17.41
C GLY A 256 -15.74 -25.70 -18.20
N ASP A 257 -16.84 -24.97 -18.36
CA ASP A 257 -18.04 -25.41 -19.07
C ASP A 257 -18.18 -24.60 -20.40
N PRO A 258 -17.60 -25.06 -21.53
CA PRO A 258 -17.60 -24.30 -22.78
C PRO A 258 -18.99 -24.01 -23.33
N ASP A 259 -19.97 -24.87 -23.03
CA ASP A 259 -21.36 -24.69 -23.44
C ASP A 259 -22.03 -23.53 -22.69
N ARG A 260 -21.63 -23.26 -21.45
CA ARG A 260 -22.11 -22.11 -20.68
C ARG A 260 -21.46 -20.82 -21.15
N ALA A 261 -20.17 -20.84 -21.45
CA ALA A 261 -19.48 -19.72 -22.07
C ALA A 261 -20.17 -19.28 -23.38
N ARG A 262 -20.58 -20.23 -24.23
CA ARG A 262 -21.36 -19.95 -25.45
C ARG A 262 -22.72 -19.32 -25.15
N GLN A 263 -23.43 -19.80 -24.13
CA GLN A 263 -24.71 -19.22 -23.70
C GLN A 263 -24.55 -17.77 -23.21
N VAL A 264 -23.46 -17.48 -22.49
CA VAL A 264 -23.12 -16.12 -22.06
C VAL A 264 -22.85 -15.21 -23.26
N PHE A 265 -22.09 -15.66 -24.25
CA PHE A 265 -21.86 -14.91 -25.49
C PHE A 265 -23.16 -14.65 -26.28
N ASP A 266 -24.04 -15.64 -26.40
CA ASP A 266 -25.34 -15.48 -27.06
C ASP A 266 -26.23 -14.47 -26.32
N ARG A 267 -26.19 -14.47 -24.99
CA ARG A 267 -26.90 -13.49 -24.16
C ARG A 267 -26.33 -12.09 -24.34
N ALA A 268 -25.00 -11.96 -24.32
CA ALA A 268 -24.30 -10.71 -24.58
C ALA A 268 -24.67 -10.13 -25.95
N TYR A 269 -24.63 -10.96 -27.00
CA TYR A 269 -24.98 -10.56 -28.36
C TYR A 269 -26.43 -10.09 -28.48
N LYS A 270 -27.38 -10.78 -27.84
CA LYS A 270 -28.79 -10.37 -27.81
C LYS A 270 -28.99 -9.04 -27.08
N GLU A 271 -28.34 -8.84 -25.93
CA GLU A 271 -28.46 -7.61 -25.16
C GLU A 271 -27.83 -6.42 -25.89
N MET A 272 -26.66 -6.61 -26.49
CA MET A 272 -25.99 -5.57 -27.29
C MET A 272 -26.78 -5.23 -28.57
N LYS A 273 -27.36 -6.24 -29.22
CA LYS A 273 -28.27 -6.04 -30.37
C LYS A 273 -29.54 -5.29 -29.96
N SER A 274 -30.08 -5.54 -28.76
CA SER A 274 -31.23 -4.79 -28.23
C SER A 274 -30.90 -3.36 -27.82
N LYS A 275 -29.66 -3.10 -27.34
CA LYS A 275 -29.15 -1.77 -26.99
C LYS A 275 -28.76 -0.94 -28.21
N GLY A 276 -28.76 -1.53 -29.41
CA GLY A 276 -28.60 -0.81 -30.67
C GLY A 276 -27.23 -0.14 -30.82
N LEU A 277 -26.14 -0.78 -30.37
CA LEU A 277 -24.82 -0.40 -30.85
C LEU A 277 -24.75 -0.76 -32.34
N LYS A 278 -25.16 0.20 -33.18
CA LYS A 278 -24.65 0.32 -34.54
C LYS A 278 -23.14 0.54 -34.42
N ASP A 279 -22.41 -0.21 -35.23
CA ASP A 279 -20.98 -0.09 -35.42
C ASP A 279 -20.54 1.38 -35.52
N GLU A 280 -19.63 1.78 -34.63
CA GLU A 280 -18.60 2.79 -34.89
C GLU A 280 -17.25 2.23 -34.40
#